data_AF-A0A1M6I6D4-F1
#
_entry.id   AF-A0A1M6I6D4-F1
#
_cell.length_a   1.000
_cell.length_b   1.000
_cell.length_c   1.000
_cell.angle_alpha   90.00
_cell.angle_beta   90.00
_cell.angle_gamma   90.00
#
_symmetry.space_group_name_H-M   'P 1'
#
loop_
_entity.id
_entity.type
_entity.pdbx_description
1 polymer ?
#
loop_
_entity_poly.entity_id
_entity_poly.type
_entity_poly.pdbx_seq_one_letter_code
_entity_poly.pdbx_strand_id
1 'polypeptide(L)'
;MPTVRCPHCGAERNTPSSKLPAKKSSARCPECCQTLIFDPAESQRTQTTDNIATCPHCGLQRRIPSDRLEIQSKTVNCRRCNRSFCLQPEREFRASGSGLRSISQLLADSWELFCRRGWGLLGIYLLGIVLAFAPIFSALLLKPATWLNPQNQNWQWAILLATVAYILLGLSWMTGSMFIYICKTDVGLFRSMKLGLRHVGSFTLLLILLILVVGGGSLLLIIPGLLFCVWFFFCQYVLADDNIGGLQALEKSRLLVSGHWWAIFGRFVLLLVISLTLSFLTARIPYVGEAANLAFSLLLTPFSFLYYYLIYSDLKANYRGPQHPPIKRQWLPLTAAIFGWMLIPGLLLVSLSRQNLSAEQLLSAGKDIQQRLGTQPQQTPDLNRSLPEEPQRLSSADYKLLLSKQRKTTSEGGLSLGPVTLFADRFWADDQNPHLWLKLELSDFPNLSLAQKGSARIEIDKVLDDDARDLYDRQHSFEHPAFHWVGINQTDENDLFSGIRSIYLRQGTQAEQVHSILGKLELTLPLAIESLQLTRNDIGKTLQIGGKQLILQRLGSNAVTLRFLGDRTDLLNVHASNSHAEPLREIGFTWQKSGDAFSLRQMFDGNIESITVLVAGDSMTQSYPFELTR
;
A
#
# COMPACT_ATOMS: atom_id res chain seq x y z
N MET A 1 -22.10 45.02 11.58
CA MET A 1 -22.28 45.21 13.04
C MET A 1 -20.94 45.65 13.59
N PRO A 2 -20.86 46.72 14.41
CA PRO A 2 -19.59 47.13 15.00
C PRO A 2 -19.08 46.05 15.96
N THR A 3 -17.79 45.73 15.84
CA THR A 3 -17.10 44.76 16.67
C THR A 3 -16.35 45.49 17.76
N VAL A 4 -16.66 45.23 19.03
CA VAL A 4 -15.91 45.79 20.17
C VAL A 4 -14.84 44.79 20.56
N ARG A 5 -13.57 45.22 20.53
CA ARG A 5 -12.41 44.40 20.91
C ARG A 5 -11.87 44.83 22.26
N CYS A 6 -11.61 43.88 23.16
CA CYS A 6 -10.96 44.15 24.43
C CYS A 6 -9.46 44.43 24.22
N PRO A 7 -8.91 45.55 24.71
CA PRO A 7 -7.49 45.87 24.55
C PRO A 7 -6.57 44.97 25.39
N HIS A 8 -7.09 44.32 26.44
CA HIS A 8 -6.29 43.52 27.37
C HIS A 8 -6.15 42.05 26.96
N CYS A 9 -7.22 41.42 26.46
CA CYS A 9 -7.20 40.01 26.05
C CYS A 9 -7.50 39.77 24.57
N GLY A 10 -7.88 40.80 23.82
CA GLY A 10 -8.21 40.67 22.39
C GLY A 10 -9.59 40.05 22.10
N ALA A 11 -10.40 39.74 23.12
CA ALA A 11 -11.74 39.19 22.93
C ALA A 11 -12.64 40.14 22.12
N GLU A 12 -13.34 39.61 21.12
CA GLU A 12 -14.19 40.38 20.21
C GLU A 12 -15.66 40.04 20.42
N ARG A 13 -16.51 41.06 20.50
CA ARG A 13 -17.97 40.90 20.60
C ARG A 13 -18.69 41.77 19.57
N ASN A 14 -19.44 41.11 18.70
CA ASN A 14 -20.36 41.78 17.78
C ASN A 14 -21.52 42.38 18.58
N THR A 15 -21.58 43.71 18.64
CA THR A 15 -22.62 44.41 19.39
C THR A 15 -23.48 45.21 18.39
N PRO A 16 -24.81 45.08 18.40
CA PRO A 16 -25.68 45.91 17.56
C PRO A 16 -25.41 47.39 17.85
N SER A 17 -25.41 48.22 16.81
CA SER A 17 -25.09 49.65 16.93
C SER A 17 -26.01 50.39 17.92
N SER A 18 -27.25 49.91 18.10
CA SER A 18 -28.23 50.43 19.07
C SER A 18 -27.89 50.17 20.53
N LYS A 19 -26.97 49.24 20.81
CA LYS A 19 -26.50 48.90 22.17
C LYS A 19 -25.15 49.52 22.51
N LEU A 20 -24.57 50.33 21.61
CA LEU A 20 -23.34 51.05 21.91
C LEU A 20 -23.63 52.32 22.73
N PRO A 21 -22.87 52.56 23.81
CA PRO A 21 -23.08 53.72 24.65
C PRO A 21 -22.66 55.00 23.91
N ALA A 22 -23.55 55.99 23.88
CA ALA A 22 -23.30 57.30 23.25
C ALA A 22 -22.33 58.19 24.04
N LYS A 23 -21.98 57.81 25.28
CA LYS A 23 -21.07 58.52 26.17
C LYS A 23 -19.95 57.58 26.64
N LYS A 24 -18.83 58.17 27.05
CA LYS A 24 -17.70 57.44 27.63
C LYS A 24 -18.18 56.59 28.80
N SER A 25 -17.95 55.29 28.72
CA SER A 25 -18.48 54.33 29.71
C SER A 25 -17.51 53.17 29.92
N SER A 26 -17.46 52.68 31.15
CA SER A 26 -16.61 51.56 31.52
C SER A 26 -17.40 50.26 31.54
N ALA A 27 -16.86 49.22 30.92
CA ALA A 27 -17.42 47.87 30.95
C ALA A 27 -16.37 46.86 31.43
N ARG A 28 -16.79 45.78 32.07
CA ARG A 28 -15.89 44.70 32.48
C ARG A 28 -15.88 43.62 31.39
N CYS A 29 -14.69 43.21 30.96
CA CYS A 29 -14.56 42.12 30.01
C CYS A 29 -15.01 40.80 30.65
N PRO A 30 -15.90 40.01 30.02
CA PRO A 30 -16.33 38.72 30.56
C PRO A 30 -15.23 37.65 30.52
N GLU A 31 -14.21 37.79 29.66
CA GLU A 31 -13.13 36.80 29.55
C GLU A 31 -11.95 37.07 30.49
N CYS A 32 -11.49 38.32 30.60
CA CYS A 32 -10.32 38.65 31.42
C CYS A 32 -10.64 39.45 32.70
N CYS A 33 -11.92 39.77 32.94
CA CYS A 33 -12.41 40.53 34.09
C CYS A 33 -11.80 41.93 34.29
N GLN A 34 -11.02 42.43 33.33
CA GLN A 34 -10.46 43.79 33.36
C GLN A 34 -11.47 44.82 32.84
N THR A 35 -11.44 46.01 33.43
CA THR A 35 -12.30 47.13 33.08
C THR A 35 -11.74 47.86 31.88
N LEU A 36 -12.51 47.92 30.80
CA LEU A 36 -12.19 48.70 29.60
C LEU A 36 -13.06 49.96 29.55
N ILE A 37 -12.49 51.05 29.07
CA ILE A 37 -13.18 52.34 28.89
C ILE A 37 -13.48 52.50 27.40
N PHE A 38 -14.75 52.57 27.04
CA PHE A 38 -15.19 52.82 25.66
C PHE A 38 -15.31 54.32 25.42
N ASP A 39 -14.57 54.85 24.43
CA ASP A 39 -14.63 56.25 24.00
C ASP A 39 -15.13 56.33 22.53
N PRO A 40 -16.35 56.89 22.28
CA PRO A 40 -16.93 56.94 20.93
C PRO A 40 -16.04 57.64 19.90
N ALA A 41 -15.28 58.67 20.31
CA ALA A 41 -14.43 59.48 19.44
C ALA A 41 -13.20 58.71 18.91
N GLU A 42 -12.75 57.70 19.63
CA GLU A 42 -11.59 56.88 19.27
C GLU A 42 -11.98 55.75 18.29
N SER A 43 -13.22 55.24 18.42
CA SER A 43 -13.77 54.19 17.55
C SER A 43 -14.03 54.65 16.11
N GLN A 44 -14.30 55.95 15.91
CA GLN A 44 -14.47 56.53 14.56
C GLN A 44 -13.13 56.86 13.88
N ARG A 45 -12.06 57.11 14.65
CA ARG A 45 -10.71 57.34 14.11
C ARG A 45 -10.02 56.07 13.59
N THR A 46 -10.47 54.89 14.03
CA THR A 46 -9.83 53.61 13.65
C THR A 46 -10.22 53.10 12.26
N GLN A 47 -11.04 53.83 11.51
CA GLN A 47 -11.47 53.44 10.14
C GLN A 47 -10.62 54.03 9.00
N THR A 48 -9.73 54.99 9.26
CA THR A 48 -8.75 55.49 8.26
C THR A 48 -7.44 54.72 8.36
N THR A 49 -7.10 53.94 7.33
CA THR A 49 -5.86 53.18 7.21
C THR A 49 -4.67 54.11 6.97
N ASP A 50 -3.92 54.43 8.03
CA ASP A 50 -2.65 55.16 7.94
C ASP A 50 -1.54 54.26 7.34
N ASN A 51 -0.93 54.69 6.24
CA ASN A 51 0.18 53.98 5.60
C ASN A 51 1.54 54.42 6.22
N ILE A 52 2.42 53.47 6.53
CA ILE A 52 3.75 53.73 7.11
C ILE A 52 4.81 53.53 6.01
N ALA A 53 5.49 54.61 5.61
CA ALA A 53 6.61 54.54 4.67
C ALA A 53 7.94 54.43 5.42
N THR A 54 8.81 53.50 4.99
CA THR A 54 10.15 53.30 5.58
C THR A 54 11.24 53.68 4.58
N CYS A 55 12.20 54.52 4.97
CA CYS A 55 13.33 54.84 4.10
C CYS A 55 14.27 53.63 3.95
N PRO A 56 14.56 53.17 2.71
CA PRO A 56 15.39 51.98 2.49
C PRO A 56 16.87 52.20 2.84
N HIS A 57 17.33 53.44 2.96
CA HIS A 57 18.73 53.74 3.23
C HIS A 57 19.06 53.87 4.72
N CYS A 58 18.13 54.34 5.55
CA CYS A 58 18.42 54.62 6.97
C CYS A 58 17.34 54.11 7.94
N GLY A 59 16.30 53.43 7.44
CA GLY A 59 15.26 52.82 8.27
C GLY A 59 14.32 53.80 8.97
N LEU A 60 14.30 55.08 8.60
CA LEU A 60 13.37 56.05 9.19
C LEU A 60 11.95 55.73 8.74
N GLN A 61 11.06 55.46 9.70
CA GLN A 61 9.64 55.24 9.45
C GLN A 61 8.84 56.53 9.63
N ARG A 62 7.94 56.83 8.70
CA ARG A 62 7.06 57.99 8.76
C ARG A 62 5.65 57.60 8.34
N ARG A 63 4.65 58.02 9.12
CA ARG A 63 3.24 57.89 8.75
C ARG A 63 2.90 58.92 7.69
N ILE A 64 2.29 58.46 6.60
CA ILE A 64 1.78 59.31 5.53
C ILE A 64 0.26 59.12 5.53
N PRO A 65 -0.52 60.18 5.77
CA PRO A 65 -1.97 60.08 5.71
C PRO A 65 -2.40 59.79 4.27
N SER A 66 -3.43 58.96 4.13
CA SER A 66 -3.84 58.29 2.88
C SER A 66 -4.33 59.29 1.81
N ASP A 67 -4.73 60.49 2.23
CA ASP A 67 -5.15 61.62 1.39
C ASP A 67 -4.01 62.23 0.55
N ARG A 68 -2.75 61.97 0.90
CA ARG A 68 -1.57 62.52 0.17
C ARG A 68 -0.93 61.56 -0.82
N LEU A 69 -1.42 60.33 -0.92
CA LEU A 69 -0.94 59.31 -1.87
C LEU A 69 -1.77 59.37 -3.17
N GLU A 70 -1.59 60.42 -3.95
CA GLU A 70 -2.05 60.43 -5.34
C GLU A 70 -1.20 59.44 -6.18
N ILE A 71 -1.86 58.72 -7.08
CA ILE A 71 -1.50 57.45 -7.76
C ILE A 71 -0.18 57.45 -8.59
N GLN A 72 0.65 58.50 -8.52
CA GLN A 72 1.90 58.59 -9.27
C GLN A 72 3.13 58.50 -8.36
N SER A 73 4.12 57.71 -8.79
CA SER A 73 5.40 57.52 -8.08
C SER A 73 6.12 58.85 -7.87
N LYS A 74 6.06 59.39 -6.64
CA LYS A 74 6.84 60.58 -6.26
C LYS A 74 8.20 60.16 -5.72
N THR A 75 9.27 60.75 -6.25
CA THR A 75 10.60 60.68 -5.65
C THR A 75 10.63 61.56 -4.41
N VAL A 76 11.00 61.00 -3.26
CA VAL A 76 11.02 61.70 -1.98
C VAL A 76 12.41 61.62 -1.36
N ASN A 77 12.89 62.74 -0.83
CA ASN A 77 14.16 62.79 -0.12
C ASN A 77 13.96 62.46 1.37
N CYS A 78 14.73 61.50 1.88
CA CYS A 78 14.71 61.17 3.29
C CYS A 78 15.32 62.30 4.11
N ARG A 79 14.59 62.86 5.09
CA ARG A 79 15.13 63.93 5.96
C ARG A 79 16.32 63.52 6.83
N ARG A 80 16.53 62.22 7.08
CA ARG A 80 17.61 61.73 7.95
C ARG A 80 18.91 61.48 7.19
N CYS A 81 18.84 60.87 6.00
CA CYS A 81 20.04 60.55 5.21
C CYS A 81 20.19 61.42 3.95
N ASN A 82 19.24 62.31 3.69
CA ASN A 82 19.14 63.21 2.54
C ASN A 82 19.22 62.54 1.15
N ARG A 83 19.05 61.21 1.08
CA ARG A 83 19.01 60.46 -0.17
C ARG A 83 17.59 60.42 -0.72
N SER A 84 17.48 60.61 -2.04
CA SER A 84 16.26 60.44 -2.81
C SER A 84 15.92 58.96 -2.97
N PHE A 85 14.66 58.59 -2.79
CA PHE A 85 14.14 57.28 -3.14
C PHE A 85 12.71 57.41 -3.68
N CYS A 86 12.32 56.54 -4.59
CA CYS A 86 10.97 56.55 -5.13
C CYS A 86 10.02 55.82 -4.17
N LEU A 87 8.96 56.50 -3.74
CA LEU A 87 7.81 55.83 -3.15
C LEU A 87 7.08 55.15 -4.31
N GLN A 88 7.32 53.86 -4.49
CA GLN A 88 6.48 53.06 -5.37
C GLN A 88 5.11 52.95 -4.69
N PRO A 89 4.00 53.28 -5.37
CA PRO A 89 2.71 52.84 -4.89
C PRO A 89 2.81 51.33 -4.75
N GLU A 90 2.53 50.84 -3.55
CA GLU A 90 2.40 49.42 -3.26
C GLU A 90 1.52 48.86 -4.36
N ARG A 91 2.08 48.05 -5.28
CA ARG A 91 1.34 47.54 -6.43
C ARG A 91 0.06 46.98 -5.88
N GLU A 92 -1.07 47.59 -6.22
CA GLU A 92 -2.39 46.99 -6.08
C GLU A 92 -2.35 45.71 -6.92
N PHE A 93 -1.88 44.64 -6.30
CA PHE A 93 -2.22 43.29 -6.67
C PHE A 93 -3.73 43.25 -6.49
N ARG A 94 -4.45 43.41 -7.60
CA ARG A 94 -5.91 43.43 -7.66
C ARG A 94 -6.42 42.39 -6.66
N ALA A 95 -7.14 42.89 -5.67
CA ALA A 95 -7.95 42.11 -4.77
C ALA A 95 -9.04 41.42 -5.59
N SER A 96 -8.69 40.28 -6.21
CA SER A 96 -9.62 39.25 -6.61
C SER A 96 -9.27 38.00 -5.81
N GLY A 97 -9.85 37.93 -4.61
CA GLY A 97 -9.87 36.74 -3.77
C GLY A 97 -8.78 36.71 -2.69
N SER A 98 -9.21 36.47 -1.46
CA SER A 98 -8.42 35.91 -0.36
C SER A 98 -7.89 34.51 -0.73
N GLY A 99 -7.00 34.41 -1.71
CA GLY A 99 -6.71 33.15 -2.41
C GLY A 99 -5.21 32.85 -2.52
N LEU A 100 -4.88 31.58 -2.30
CA LEU A 100 -3.61 30.94 -2.69
C LEU A 100 -3.23 31.30 -4.14
N ARG A 101 -1.93 31.38 -4.47
CA ARG A 101 -1.46 31.64 -5.85
C ARG A 101 -2.17 30.77 -6.88
N SER A 102 -2.47 31.32 -8.06
CA SER A 102 -3.03 30.51 -9.16
C SER A 102 -2.12 29.33 -9.50
N ILE A 103 -2.67 28.25 -10.05
CA ILE A 103 -1.92 27.01 -10.33
C ILE A 103 -0.74 27.28 -11.28
N SER A 104 -0.95 28.11 -12.32
CA SER A 104 0.09 28.46 -13.29
C SER A 104 1.21 29.28 -12.65
N GLN A 105 0.88 30.29 -11.84
CA GLN A 105 1.86 31.08 -11.09
C GLN A 105 2.63 30.21 -10.11
N LEU A 106 1.94 29.32 -9.39
CA LEU A 106 2.57 28.42 -8.44
C LEU A 106 3.59 27.50 -9.13
N LEU A 107 3.25 26.92 -10.28
CA LEU A 107 4.19 26.09 -11.05
C LEU A 107 5.37 26.89 -11.59
N ALA A 108 5.13 28.10 -12.10
CA ALA A 108 6.19 28.99 -12.61
C ALA A 108 7.17 29.40 -11.49
N ASP A 109 6.66 29.84 -10.35
CA ASP A 109 7.46 30.23 -9.19
C ASP A 109 8.23 29.03 -8.60
N SER A 110 7.60 27.85 -8.58
CA SER A 110 8.24 26.61 -8.14
C SER A 110 9.39 26.22 -9.06
N TRP A 111 9.20 26.37 -10.38
CA TRP A 111 10.24 26.10 -11.37
C TRP A 111 11.41 27.07 -11.25
N GLU A 112 11.16 28.36 -11.06
CA GLU A 112 12.22 29.35 -10.83
C GLU A 112 13.02 29.01 -9.57
N LEU A 113 12.34 28.67 -8.48
CA LEU A 113 12.99 28.28 -7.22
C LEU A 113 13.80 26.98 -7.39
N PHE A 114 13.28 26.04 -8.17
CA PHE A 114 13.97 24.78 -8.51
C PHE A 114 15.22 25.03 -9.35
N CYS A 115 15.18 25.91 -10.35
CA CYS A 115 16.39 26.27 -11.11
C CYS A 115 17.47 26.90 -10.22
N ARG A 116 17.08 27.67 -9.20
CA ARG A 116 18.02 28.34 -8.28
C ARG A 116 18.61 27.40 -7.22
N ARG A 117 17.82 26.48 -6.66
CA ARG A 117 18.21 25.67 -5.47
C ARG A 117 18.01 24.16 -5.61
N GLY A 118 17.46 23.70 -6.74
CA GLY A 118 17.11 22.31 -6.98
C GLY A 118 18.29 21.35 -6.90
N TRP A 119 19.48 21.75 -7.39
CA TRP A 119 20.68 20.93 -7.30
C TRP A 119 21.13 20.67 -5.85
N GLY A 120 21.01 21.67 -4.97
CA GLY A 120 21.30 21.49 -3.54
C GLY A 120 20.34 20.51 -2.89
N LEU A 121 19.04 20.62 -3.19
CA LEU A 121 18.01 19.70 -2.70
C LEU A 121 18.19 18.28 -3.23
N LEU A 122 18.47 18.15 -4.52
CA LEU A 122 18.75 16.87 -5.16
C LEU A 122 19.97 16.20 -4.53
N GLY A 123 21.01 16.98 -4.20
CA GLY A 123 22.18 16.49 -3.48
C GLY A 123 21.86 15.94 -2.08
N ILE A 124 21.05 16.66 -1.28
CA ILE A 124 20.59 16.17 0.04
C ILE A 124 19.77 14.88 -0.13
N TYR A 125 18.87 14.87 -1.11
CA TYR A 125 17.98 13.74 -1.38
C TYR A 125 18.76 12.48 -1.80
N LEU A 126 19.70 12.60 -2.74
CA LEU A 126 20.55 11.51 -3.21
C LEU A 126 21.47 10.97 -2.12
N LEU A 127 22.14 11.87 -1.37
CA LEU A 127 22.94 11.46 -0.21
C LEU A 127 22.10 10.64 0.75
N GLY A 128 20.86 11.07 0.93
CA GLY A 128 19.91 10.40 1.77
C GLY A 128 19.51 9.00 1.33
N ILE A 129 19.26 8.81 0.04
CA ILE A 129 19.05 7.48 -0.55
C ILE A 129 20.26 6.60 -0.27
N VAL A 130 21.47 7.09 -0.56
CA VAL A 130 22.71 6.35 -0.33
C VAL A 130 22.84 5.90 1.12
N LEU A 131 22.56 6.79 2.08
CA LEU A 131 22.61 6.47 3.50
C LEU A 131 21.51 5.48 3.91
N ALA A 132 20.28 5.63 3.41
CA ALA A 132 19.19 4.72 3.73
C ALA A 132 19.49 3.27 3.29
N PHE A 133 20.18 3.09 2.16
CA PHE A 133 20.58 1.77 1.66
C PHE A 133 21.91 1.25 2.21
N ALA A 134 22.69 2.06 2.94
CA ALA A 134 24.00 1.66 3.47
C ALA A 134 23.99 0.38 4.32
N PRO A 135 22.99 0.11 5.19
CA PRO A 135 22.90 -1.15 5.93
C PRO A 135 22.67 -2.37 5.05
N ILE A 136 21.95 -2.20 3.93
CA ILE A 136 21.67 -3.27 2.97
C ILE A 136 22.95 -3.60 2.20
N PHE A 137 23.68 -2.57 1.74
CA PHE A 137 24.96 -2.75 1.08
C PHE A 137 26.01 -3.36 2.02
N SER A 138 26.07 -2.93 3.29
CA SER A 138 27.01 -3.51 4.25
C SER A 138 26.66 -4.98 4.56
N ALA A 139 25.37 -5.31 4.65
CA ALA A 139 24.91 -6.69 4.81
C ALA A 139 25.23 -7.58 3.59
N LEU A 140 25.19 -7.03 2.38
CA LEU A 140 25.53 -7.76 1.15
C LEU A 140 27.03 -8.00 0.99
N LEU A 141 27.87 -7.04 1.43
CA LEU A 141 29.33 -7.10 1.33
C LEU A 141 29.96 -8.01 2.40
N LEU A 142 29.38 -8.04 3.60
CA LEU A 142 29.82 -8.90 4.70
C LEU A 142 29.17 -10.28 4.56
N LYS A 143 29.96 -11.37 4.59
CA LYS A 143 29.48 -12.75 4.33
C LYS A 143 28.17 -13.04 5.09
N PRO A 144 27.10 -13.54 4.43
CA PRO A 144 25.78 -13.70 5.07
C PRO A 144 25.79 -14.61 6.32
N ALA A 145 26.77 -15.51 6.45
CA ALA A 145 26.98 -16.35 7.62
C ALA A 145 27.25 -15.57 8.93
N THR A 146 27.74 -14.32 8.86
CA THR A 146 27.95 -13.48 10.06
C THR A 146 26.67 -12.78 10.54
N TRP A 147 25.70 -12.58 9.65
CA TRP A 147 24.43 -11.90 9.92
C TRP A 147 23.30 -12.86 10.28
N LEU A 148 23.31 -14.03 9.65
CA LEU A 148 22.30 -15.09 9.79
C LEU A 148 22.82 -16.27 10.60
N ASN A 149 23.69 -16.05 11.58
CA ASN A 149 24.10 -17.13 12.48
C ASN A 149 22.84 -17.62 13.23
N PRO A 150 22.36 -18.86 12.99
CA PRO A 150 21.12 -19.35 13.57
C PRO A 150 21.25 -19.65 15.07
N GLN A 151 22.47 -19.61 15.61
CA GLN A 151 22.77 -20.05 16.98
C GLN A 151 22.48 -18.98 18.05
N ASN A 152 22.12 -17.74 17.67
CA ASN A 152 21.84 -16.67 18.64
C ASN A 152 20.73 -15.70 18.19
N GLN A 153 19.47 -16.03 18.52
CA GLN A 153 18.28 -15.24 18.19
C GLN A 153 18.33 -13.79 18.74
N ASN A 154 18.98 -13.56 19.89
CA ASN A 154 19.09 -12.23 20.50
C ASN A 154 19.93 -11.26 19.67
N TRP A 155 20.97 -11.77 18.99
CA TRP A 155 21.84 -10.97 18.13
C TRP A 155 21.10 -10.44 16.88
N GLN A 156 20.21 -11.25 16.31
CA GLN A 156 19.40 -10.87 15.15
C GLN A 156 18.45 -9.72 15.48
N TRP A 157 17.79 -9.76 16.65
CA TRP A 157 16.95 -8.67 17.12
C TRP A 157 17.74 -7.39 17.40
N ALA A 158 18.94 -7.51 17.98
CA ALA A 158 19.81 -6.36 18.23
C ALA A 158 20.22 -5.66 16.92
N ILE A 159 20.58 -6.43 15.88
CA ILE A 159 20.90 -5.89 14.55
C ILE A 159 19.69 -5.23 13.91
N LEU A 160 18.51 -5.86 13.99
CA LEU A 160 17.28 -5.29 13.45
C LEU A 160 16.97 -3.95 14.13
N LEU A 161 17.01 -3.89 15.47
CA LEU A 161 16.77 -2.68 16.23
C LEU A 161 17.80 -1.59 15.91
N ALA A 162 19.07 -1.94 15.80
CA ALA A 162 20.13 -1.00 15.40
C ALA A 162 19.92 -0.46 13.98
N THR A 163 19.48 -1.31 13.05
CA THR A 163 19.18 -0.92 11.67
C THR A 163 17.97 0.00 11.60
N VAL A 164 16.90 -0.32 12.32
CA VAL A 164 15.71 0.53 12.44
C VAL A 164 16.06 1.88 13.06
N ALA A 165 16.86 1.89 14.13
CA ALA A 165 17.32 3.13 14.77
C ALA A 165 18.19 3.97 13.82
N TYR A 166 19.12 3.34 13.08
CA TYR A 166 19.94 3.99 12.07
C TYR A 166 19.08 4.65 10.99
N ILE A 167 18.12 3.91 10.41
CA ILE A 167 17.22 4.42 9.38
C ILE A 167 16.39 5.58 9.94
N LEU A 168 15.81 5.42 11.13
CA LEU A 168 14.98 6.45 11.74
C LEU A 168 15.77 7.75 12.00
N LEU A 169 16.96 7.66 12.58
CA LEU A 169 17.81 8.81 12.86
C LEU A 169 18.35 9.45 11.56
N GLY A 170 18.74 8.62 10.59
CA GLY A 170 19.19 9.07 9.27
C GLY A 170 18.09 9.83 8.52
N LEU A 171 16.87 9.27 8.46
CA LEU A 171 15.71 9.93 7.86
C LEU A 171 15.33 11.22 8.60
N SER A 172 15.40 11.22 9.93
CA SER A 172 15.12 12.42 10.74
C SER A 172 16.14 13.54 10.45
N TRP A 173 17.42 13.20 10.35
CA TRP A 173 18.48 14.13 9.99
C TRP A 173 18.31 14.68 8.57
N MET A 174 18.04 13.80 7.60
CA MET A 174 17.84 14.19 6.20
C MET A 174 16.64 15.12 6.04
N THR A 175 15.49 14.74 6.60
CA THR A 175 14.26 15.54 6.54
C THR A 175 14.52 16.89 7.19
N GLY A 176 15.11 16.93 8.39
CA GLY A 176 15.47 18.20 9.03
C GLY A 176 16.39 19.07 8.18
N SER A 177 17.43 18.49 7.59
CA SER A 177 18.38 19.20 6.72
C SER A 177 17.71 19.75 5.45
N MET A 178 16.81 18.97 4.86
CA MET A 178 16.07 19.35 3.66
C MET A 178 15.07 20.48 3.94
N PHE A 179 14.20 20.34 4.94
CA PHE A 179 13.20 21.35 5.26
C PHE A 179 13.83 22.65 5.78
N ILE A 180 14.93 22.58 6.55
CA ILE A 180 15.71 23.77 6.93
C ILE A 180 16.29 24.46 5.69
N TYR A 181 16.85 23.69 4.74
CA TYR A 181 17.38 24.26 3.50
C TYR A 181 16.27 24.95 2.69
N ILE A 182 15.08 24.36 2.62
CA ILE A 182 13.93 24.94 1.91
C ILE A 182 13.46 26.24 2.57
N CYS A 183 13.19 26.22 3.88
CA CYS A 183 12.63 27.37 4.59
C CYS A 183 13.62 28.53 4.77
N LYS A 184 14.92 28.23 4.93
CA LYS A 184 15.97 29.25 5.17
C LYS A 184 16.79 29.51 3.91
N THR A 185 16.43 30.56 3.19
CA THR A 185 17.05 30.94 1.92
C THR A 185 18.46 31.50 2.06
N ASP A 186 18.81 32.00 3.25
CA ASP A 186 20.13 32.53 3.62
C ASP A 186 21.15 31.44 3.98
N VAL A 187 20.71 30.19 4.13
CA VAL A 187 21.54 29.08 4.61
C VAL A 187 22.02 28.21 3.43
N GLY A 188 23.35 28.07 3.31
CA GLY A 188 23.99 27.16 2.37
C GLY A 188 23.83 25.67 2.74
N LEU A 189 24.08 24.79 1.77
CA LEU A 189 23.88 23.33 1.86
C LEU A 189 24.54 22.68 3.09
N PHE A 190 25.84 22.91 3.31
CA PHE A 190 26.55 22.31 4.43
C PHE A 190 26.04 22.82 5.79
N ARG A 191 25.62 24.10 5.84
CA ARG A 191 25.11 24.71 7.07
C ARG A 191 23.71 24.20 7.41
N SER A 192 22.86 23.93 6.42
CA SER A 192 21.56 23.31 6.65
C SER A 192 21.70 21.88 7.15
N MET A 193 22.65 21.10 6.61
CA MET A 193 22.95 19.75 7.10
C MET A 193 23.41 19.75 8.55
N LYS A 194 24.35 20.65 8.91
CA LYS A 194 24.82 20.82 10.29
C LYS A 194 23.71 21.28 11.24
N LEU A 195 22.80 22.13 10.78
CA LEU A 195 21.67 22.58 11.57
C LEU A 195 20.62 21.46 11.72
N GLY A 196 20.44 20.63 10.70
CA GLY A 196 19.60 19.43 10.74
C GLY A 196 20.04 18.47 11.84
N LEU A 197 21.35 18.23 11.99
CA LEU A 197 21.92 17.39 13.06
C LEU A 197 21.50 17.86 14.46
N ARG A 198 21.37 19.18 14.68
CA ARG A 198 20.94 19.74 15.97
C ARG A 198 19.46 19.53 16.25
N HIS A 199 18.63 19.37 15.22
CA HIS A 199 17.18 19.21 15.34
C HIS A 199 16.70 17.78 15.10
N VAL A 200 17.61 16.80 15.01
CA VAL A 200 17.26 15.38 14.77
C VAL A 200 16.22 14.90 15.76
N GLY A 201 16.40 15.14 17.06
CA GLY A 201 15.43 14.71 18.08
C GLY A 201 14.03 15.30 17.88
N SER A 202 13.94 16.59 17.51
CA SER A 202 12.66 17.25 17.22
C SER A 202 11.98 16.69 15.98
N PHE A 203 12.75 16.40 14.92
CA PHE A 203 12.23 15.76 13.71
C PHE A 203 11.88 14.28 13.95
N THR A 204 12.66 13.54 14.73
CA THR A 204 12.35 12.15 15.12
C THR A 204 11.02 12.08 15.86
N LEU A 205 10.83 12.94 16.87
CA LEU A 205 9.58 12.99 17.62
C LEU A 205 8.40 13.36 16.70
N LEU A 206 8.59 14.33 15.80
CA LEU A 206 7.57 14.73 14.84
C LEU A 206 7.20 13.57 13.89
N LEU A 207 8.19 12.85 13.36
CA LEU A 207 7.98 11.71 12.46
C LEU A 207 7.26 10.56 13.16
N ILE A 208 7.63 10.23 14.40
CA ILE A 208 6.94 9.21 15.21
C ILE A 208 5.48 9.62 15.42
N LEU A 209 5.22 10.88 15.81
CA LEU A 209 3.85 11.37 15.98
C LEU A 209 3.05 11.33 14.68
N LEU A 210 3.68 11.68 13.55
CA LEU A 210 3.02 11.63 12.25
C LEU A 210 2.66 10.20 11.86
N ILE A 211 3.57 9.24 12.03
CA ILE A 211 3.31 7.80 11.78
C ILE A 211 2.16 7.32 12.67
N LEU A 212 2.16 7.67 13.95
CA LEU A 212 1.09 7.29 14.86
C LEU A 212 -0.25 7.88 14.43
N VAL A 213 -0.31 9.19 14.20
CA VAL A 213 -1.56 9.90 13.90
C VAL A 213 -2.11 9.54 12.52
N VAL A 214 -1.28 9.66 11.49
CA VAL A 214 -1.69 9.39 10.10
C VAL A 214 -1.87 7.89 9.87
N GLY A 215 -0.98 7.05 10.40
CA GLY A 215 -1.10 5.59 10.32
C GLY A 215 -2.35 5.09 11.04
N GLY A 216 -2.60 5.56 12.26
CA GLY A 216 -3.80 5.23 13.03
C GLY A 216 -5.08 5.71 12.35
N GLY A 217 -5.08 6.93 11.80
CA GLY A 217 -6.22 7.43 11.02
C GLY A 217 -6.50 6.62 9.76
N SER A 218 -5.45 6.15 9.08
CA SER A 218 -5.57 5.33 7.87
C SER A 218 -6.08 3.91 8.16
N LEU A 219 -5.78 3.37 9.35
CA LEU A 219 -6.29 2.07 9.81
C LEU A 219 -7.77 2.07 10.16
N LEU A 220 -8.31 3.22 10.61
CA LEU A 220 -9.74 3.36 10.87
C LEU A 220 -10.54 3.25 9.58
N LEU A 221 -10.25 4.11 8.60
CA LEU A 221 -10.91 4.16 7.29
C LEU A 221 -10.04 5.00 6.32
N ILE A 222 -10.29 4.89 5.01
CA ILE A 222 -9.58 5.67 3.98
C ILE A 222 -9.82 7.18 4.14
N ILE A 223 -11.07 7.59 4.44
CA ILE A 223 -11.44 9.02 4.52
C ILE A 223 -10.75 9.75 5.69
N PRO A 224 -10.76 9.25 6.95
CA PRO A 224 -10.01 9.82 8.06
C PRO A 224 -8.49 9.87 7.82
N GLY A 225 -7.92 8.82 7.22
CA GLY A 225 -6.50 8.80 6.84
C GLY A 225 -6.15 9.95 5.90
N LEU A 226 -6.94 10.15 4.85
CA LEU A 226 -6.75 11.24 3.90
C LEU A 226 -6.92 12.63 4.53
N LEU A 227 -7.90 12.80 5.43
CA LEU A 227 -8.12 14.04 6.16
C LEU A 227 -6.90 14.42 7.01
N PHE A 228 -6.35 13.45 7.75
CA PHE A 228 -5.17 13.64 8.60
C PHE A 228 -3.90 13.89 7.76
N CYS A 229 -3.72 13.18 6.65
CA CYS A 229 -2.63 13.43 5.70
C CYS A 229 -2.59 14.91 5.30
N VAL A 230 -3.71 15.47 4.84
CA VAL A 230 -3.77 16.87 4.37
C VAL A 230 -3.59 17.86 5.51
N TRP A 231 -4.21 17.63 6.67
CA TRP A 231 -4.05 18.51 7.84
C TRP A 231 -2.62 18.58 8.38
N PHE A 232 -1.91 17.45 8.37
CA PHE A 232 -0.58 17.36 8.96
C PHE A 232 0.55 17.39 7.92
N PHE A 233 0.23 17.60 6.64
CA PHE A 233 1.21 17.65 5.57
C PHE A 233 2.27 18.76 5.76
N PHE A 234 1.90 19.90 6.37
CA PHE A 234 2.78 21.04 6.51
C PHE A 234 3.56 21.10 7.84
N CYS A 235 3.47 20.06 8.69
CA CYS A 235 4.11 20.08 10.00
C CYS A 235 5.63 20.19 9.93
N GLN A 236 6.26 19.58 8.92
CA GLN A 236 7.72 19.62 8.75
C GLN A 236 8.19 21.03 8.38
N TYR A 237 7.42 21.78 7.59
CA TYR A 237 7.71 23.18 7.28
C TYR A 237 7.54 24.07 8.52
N VAL A 238 6.48 23.84 9.30
CA VAL A 238 6.26 24.56 10.58
C VAL A 238 7.43 24.34 11.54
N LEU A 239 7.90 23.11 11.71
CA LEU A 239 9.06 22.83 12.57
C LEU A 239 10.34 23.48 12.03
N ALA A 240 10.60 23.40 10.73
CA ALA A 240 11.80 23.98 10.13
C ALA A 240 11.84 25.51 10.18
N ASP A 241 10.69 26.16 10.02
CA ASP A 241 10.57 27.62 9.93
C ASP A 241 10.40 28.26 11.31
N ASP A 242 9.45 27.78 12.12
CA ASP A 242 9.12 28.37 13.42
C ASP A 242 9.87 27.74 14.60
N ASN A 243 10.62 26.65 14.38
CA ASN A 243 11.32 25.89 15.42
C ASN A 243 10.39 25.36 16.53
N ILE A 244 9.12 25.10 16.19
CA ILE A 244 8.11 24.55 17.09
C ILE A 244 7.98 23.06 16.79
N GLY A 245 8.24 22.19 17.78
CA GLY A 245 8.21 20.73 17.62
C GLY A 245 7.02 20.01 18.24
N GLY A 246 6.92 18.72 17.94
CA GLY A 246 5.94 17.81 18.53
C GLY A 246 4.48 18.15 18.18
N LEU A 247 3.58 18.02 19.17
CA LEU A 247 2.14 18.23 19.02
C LEU A 247 1.76 19.66 18.62
N GLN A 248 2.57 20.66 19.01
CA GLN A 248 2.32 22.06 18.67
C GLN A 248 2.49 22.32 17.17
N ALA A 249 3.44 21.62 16.52
CA ALA A 249 3.62 21.69 15.07
C ALA A 249 2.42 21.10 14.31
N LEU A 250 1.90 19.97 14.82
CA LEU A 250 0.73 19.29 14.28
C LEU A 250 -0.52 20.18 14.33
N GLU A 251 -0.78 20.79 15.47
CA GLU A 251 -1.94 21.67 15.61
C GLU A 251 -1.81 22.92 14.75
N LYS A 252 -0.62 23.52 14.68
CA LYS A 252 -0.38 24.69 13.83
C LYS A 252 -0.58 24.36 12.35
N SER A 253 -0.10 23.21 11.87
CA SER A 253 -0.38 22.74 10.51
C SER A 253 -1.88 22.59 10.27
N ARG A 254 -2.61 21.94 11.19
CA ARG A 254 -4.07 21.76 11.07
C ARG A 254 -4.81 23.10 10.97
N LEU A 255 -4.42 24.09 11.76
CA LEU A 255 -5.03 25.42 11.74
C LEU A 255 -4.74 26.19 10.45
N LEU A 256 -3.55 26.03 9.87
CA LEU A 256 -3.20 26.61 8.57
C LEU A 256 -4.07 26.01 7.45
N VAL A 257 -4.32 24.69 7.52
CA VAL A 257 -5.01 23.94 6.47
C VAL A 257 -6.54 24.03 6.58
N SER A 258 -7.11 24.16 7.78
CA SER A 258 -8.56 23.97 8.01
C SER A 258 -9.47 24.90 7.19
N GLY A 259 -8.98 26.08 6.79
CA GLY A 259 -9.73 27.01 5.93
C GLY A 259 -9.58 26.78 4.43
N HIS A 260 -8.62 25.95 4.00
CA HIS A 260 -8.24 25.79 2.59
C HIS A 260 -8.12 24.31 2.17
N TRP A 261 -8.74 23.39 2.93
CA TRP A 261 -8.53 21.94 2.78
C TRP A 261 -8.73 21.46 1.34
N TRP A 262 -9.86 21.80 0.71
CA TRP A 262 -10.17 21.39 -0.66
C TRP A 262 -9.22 21.98 -1.70
N ALA A 263 -8.79 23.23 -1.49
CA ALA A 263 -7.86 23.90 -2.39
C ALA A 263 -6.46 23.26 -2.34
N ILE A 264 -6.04 22.79 -1.16
CA ILE A 264 -4.76 22.08 -0.96
C ILE A 264 -4.86 20.66 -1.52
N PHE A 265 -5.93 19.94 -1.17
CA PHE A 265 -6.18 18.59 -1.66
C PHE A 265 -6.20 18.54 -3.20
N GLY A 266 -6.92 19.46 -3.86
CA GLY A 266 -6.92 19.55 -5.32
C GLY A 266 -5.54 19.78 -5.94
N ARG A 267 -4.65 20.53 -5.26
CA ARG A 267 -3.25 20.72 -5.70
C ARG A 267 -2.39 19.47 -5.51
N PHE A 268 -2.65 18.66 -4.48
CA PHE A 268 -2.01 17.35 -4.32
C PHE A 268 -2.47 16.39 -5.42
N VAL A 269 -3.76 16.33 -5.69
CA VAL A 269 -4.33 15.52 -6.77
C VAL A 269 -3.79 15.95 -8.13
N LEU A 270 -3.64 17.24 -8.38
CA LEU A 270 -3.06 17.74 -9.63
C LEU A 270 -1.62 17.23 -9.84
N LEU A 271 -0.75 17.37 -8.84
CA LEU A 271 0.62 16.86 -8.95
C LEU A 271 0.66 15.34 -9.07
N LEU A 272 -0.24 14.63 -8.37
CA LEU A 272 -0.39 13.19 -8.49
C LEU A 272 -0.77 12.79 -9.92
N VAL A 273 -1.78 13.43 -10.52
CA VAL A 273 -2.23 13.17 -11.89
C VAL A 273 -1.11 13.45 -12.90
N ILE A 274 -0.37 14.55 -12.75
CA ILE A 274 0.79 14.85 -13.61
C ILE A 274 1.85 13.75 -13.50
N SER A 275 2.16 13.33 -12.27
CA SER A 275 3.13 12.26 -12.00
C SER A 275 2.71 10.93 -12.63
N LEU A 276 1.46 10.51 -12.41
CA LEU A 276 0.90 9.27 -12.96
C LEU A 276 0.83 9.29 -14.48
N THR A 277 0.40 10.42 -15.06
CA THR A 277 0.34 10.58 -16.53
C THR A 277 1.72 10.42 -17.13
N LEU A 278 2.74 11.08 -16.57
CA LEU A 278 4.09 10.97 -17.12
C LEU A 278 4.68 9.59 -16.91
N SER A 279 4.43 8.96 -15.76
CA SER A 279 4.87 7.58 -15.48
C SER A 279 4.24 6.58 -16.46
N PHE A 280 2.97 6.76 -16.79
CA PHE A 280 2.26 5.94 -17.78
C PHE A 280 2.82 6.14 -19.19
N LEU A 281 3.14 7.38 -19.57
CA LEU A 281 3.72 7.69 -20.87
C LEU A 281 5.14 7.12 -21.03
N THR A 282 6.00 7.26 -20.02
CA THR A 282 7.36 6.73 -20.06
C THR A 282 7.38 5.21 -20.07
N ALA A 283 6.45 4.54 -19.37
CA ALA A 283 6.32 3.08 -19.37
C ALA A 283 6.03 2.47 -20.77
N ARG A 284 5.57 3.26 -21.75
CA ARG A 284 5.33 2.77 -23.13
C ARG A 284 6.59 2.68 -23.98
N ILE A 285 7.72 3.21 -23.52
CA ILE A 285 8.99 3.23 -24.27
C ILE A 285 9.92 2.16 -23.70
N PRO A 286 10.19 1.04 -24.40
CA PRO A 286 11.07 -0.01 -23.88
C PRO A 286 12.51 0.49 -23.71
N TYR A 287 13.19 0.01 -22.66
CA TYR A 287 14.58 0.32 -22.25
C TYR A 287 14.88 1.79 -21.89
N VAL A 288 14.37 2.77 -22.64
CA VAL A 288 14.53 4.20 -22.35
C VAL A 288 13.51 4.67 -21.32
N GLY A 289 12.32 4.06 -21.28
CA GLY A 289 11.22 4.43 -20.40
C GLY A 289 11.53 4.30 -18.92
N GLU A 290 12.21 3.23 -18.51
CA GLU A 290 12.56 2.99 -17.10
C GLU A 290 13.58 4.01 -16.58
N ALA A 291 14.64 4.26 -17.36
CA ALA A 291 15.65 5.26 -17.01
C ALA A 291 15.06 6.68 -16.99
N ALA A 292 14.21 7.01 -17.97
CA ALA A 292 13.51 8.29 -18.03
C ALA A 292 12.53 8.46 -16.84
N ASN A 293 11.80 7.40 -16.47
CA ASN A 293 10.90 7.41 -15.32
C ASN A 293 11.66 7.60 -14.01
N LEU A 294 12.79 6.91 -13.84
CA LEU A 294 13.66 7.07 -12.69
C LEU A 294 14.20 8.50 -12.60
N ALA A 295 14.76 9.04 -13.69
CA ALA A 295 15.26 10.41 -13.75
C ALA A 295 14.16 11.44 -13.44
N PHE A 296 12.97 11.24 -14.01
CA PHE A 296 11.83 12.10 -13.75
C PHE A 296 11.40 12.05 -12.28
N SER A 297 11.24 10.86 -11.70
CA SER A 297 10.86 10.70 -10.29
C SER A 297 11.85 11.37 -9.35
N LEU A 298 13.15 11.23 -9.65
CA LEU A 298 14.25 11.81 -8.90
C LEU A 298 14.24 13.34 -8.92
N LEU A 299 13.80 13.96 -10.02
CA LEU A 299 13.68 15.42 -10.16
C LEU A 299 12.34 15.95 -9.64
N LEU A 300 11.26 15.18 -9.80
CA LEU A 300 9.91 15.58 -9.40
C LEU A 300 9.78 15.68 -7.89
N THR A 301 10.41 14.79 -7.12
CA THR A 301 10.35 14.83 -5.65
C THR A 301 10.89 16.14 -5.05
N PRO A 302 12.12 16.59 -5.33
CA PRO A 302 12.62 17.88 -4.83
C PRO A 302 11.84 19.08 -5.38
N PHE A 303 11.37 19.02 -6.62
CA PHE A 303 10.46 20.03 -7.18
C PHE A 303 9.16 20.13 -6.38
N SER A 304 8.55 18.98 -6.03
CA SER A 304 7.30 18.92 -5.27
C SER A 304 7.44 19.55 -3.89
N PHE A 305 8.57 19.34 -3.21
CA PHE A 305 8.82 20.00 -1.91
C PHE A 305 8.87 21.54 -2.02
N LEU A 306 9.47 22.08 -3.08
CA LEU A 306 9.47 23.53 -3.32
C LEU A 306 8.06 24.05 -3.65
N TYR A 307 7.33 23.30 -4.47
CA TYR A 307 5.93 23.60 -4.80
C TYR A 307 5.05 23.66 -3.54
N TYR A 308 5.20 22.68 -2.65
CA TYR A 308 4.48 22.65 -1.38
C TYR A 308 4.94 23.72 -0.41
N TYR A 309 6.22 24.09 -0.41
CA TYR A 309 6.71 25.21 0.38
C TYR A 309 6.06 26.52 -0.02
N LEU A 310 5.86 26.77 -1.32
CA LEU A 310 5.17 27.99 -1.77
C LEU A 310 3.71 28.02 -1.30
N ILE A 311 3.00 26.89 -1.36
CA ILE A 311 1.65 26.78 -0.75
C ILE A 311 1.70 27.06 0.75
N TYR A 312 2.66 26.48 1.48
CA TYR A 312 2.86 26.76 2.90
C TYR A 312 3.11 28.24 3.16
N SER A 313 3.94 28.89 2.34
CA SER A 313 4.26 30.31 2.46
C SER A 313 3.01 31.18 2.25
N ASP A 314 2.17 30.85 1.28
CA ASP A 314 0.91 31.53 1.03
C ASP A 314 -0.08 31.32 2.19
N LEU A 315 -0.16 30.11 2.73
CA LEU A 315 -1.00 29.80 3.90
C LEU A 315 -0.54 30.58 5.12
N LYS A 316 0.77 30.63 5.37
CA LYS A 316 1.36 31.37 6.50
C LYS A 316 1.14 32.87 6.36
N ALA A 317 1.32 33.42 5.16
CA ALA A 317 1.10 34.84 4.89
C ALA A 317 -0.36 35.27 5.09
N ASN A 318 -1.31 34.38 4.77
CA ASN A 318 -2.74 34.65 4.91
C ASN A 318 -3.35 34.27 6.27
N TYR A 319 -2.57 33.62 7.15
CA TYR A 319 -3.06 33.15 8.44
C TYR A 319 -3.11 34.27 9.49
N ARG A 320 -4.30 34.51 10.06
CA ARG A 320 -4.55 35.53 11.10
C ARG A 320 -4.84 34.97 12.49
N GLY A 321 -4.68 33.66 12.69
CA GLY A 321 -4.93 33.00 13.97
C GLY A 321 -3.77 33.11 14.97
N PRO A 322 -3.90 32.53 16.18
CA PRO A 322 -2.85 32.58 17.20
C PRO A 322 -1.56 31.90 16.72
N GLN A 323 -0.41 32.51 17.00
CA GLN A 323 0.91 32.02 16.59
C GLN A 323 1.33 30.72 17.31
N HIS A 324 0.87 30.56 18.55
CA HIS A 324 1.02 29.35 19.37
C HIS A 324 -0.36 28.78 19.68
N PRO A 325 -0.65 27.53 19.29
CA PRO A 325 -1.99 26.99 19.44
C PRO A 325 -2.25 26.48 20.87
N PRO A 326 -3.49 26.60 21.39
CA PRO A 326 -3.81 26.25 22.77
C PRO A 326 -3.84 24.73 23.02
N ILE A 327 -3.15 24.28 24.08
CA ILE A 327 -2.90 22.87 24.42
C ILE A 327 -4.18 21.99 24.49
N LYS A 328 -5.34 22.56 24.83
CA LYS A 328 -6.56 21.82 25.18
C LYS A 328 -7.19 21.02 24.02
N ARG A 329 -6.88 21.33 22.75
CA ARG A 329 -7.45 20.66 21.55
C ARG A 329 -6.48 19.72 20.80
N GLN A 330 -5.26 19.54 21.29
CA GLN A 330 -4.20 18.76 20.63
C GLN A 330 -4.42 17.23 20.65
N TRP A 331 -5.24 16.75 21.58
CA TRP A 331 -5.40 15.31 21.85
C TRP A 331 -6.42 14.60 20.97
N LEU A 332 -7.36 15.32 20.35
CA LEU A 332 -8.44 14.73 19.55
C LEU A 332 -7.96 13.87 18.36
N PRO A 333 -6.99 14.30 17.51
CA PRO A 333 -6.46 13.44 16.46
C PRO A 333 -5.64 12.27 17.02
N LEU A 334 -5.02 12.44 18.20
CA LEU A 334 -4.23 11.40 18.85
C LEU A 334 -5.13 10.29 19.40
N THR A 335 -6.26 10.64 20.03
CA THR A 335 -7.22 9.64 20.53
C THR A 335 -7.82 8.83 19.39
N ALA A 336 -8.24 9.48 18.30
CA ALA A 336 -8.71 8.79 17.10
C ALA A 336 -7.64 7.84 16.54
N ALA A 337 -6.39 8.29 16.45
CA ALA A 337 -5.30 7.45 15.98
C ALA A 337 -5.03 6.23 16.88
N ILE A 338 -5.10 6.40 18.21
CA ILE A 338 -4.95 5.30 19.16
C ILE A 338 -6.05 4.25 18.94
N PHE A 339 -7.31 4.66 18.74
CA PHE A 339 -8.39 3.74 18.39
C PHE A 339 -8.10 2.95 17.10
N GLY A 340 -7.53 3.62 16.09
CA GLY A 340 -7.12 2.94 14.86
C GLY A 340 -6.01 1.92 15.07
N TRP A 341 -5.01 2.23 15.88
CA TRP A 341 -3.98 1.24 16.25
C TRP A 341 -4.53 0.10 17.12
N MET A 342 -5.58 0.33 17.91
CA MET A 342 -6.26 -0.71 18.70
C MET A 342 -7.11 -1.66 17.84
N LEU A 343 -7.46 -1.30 16.60
CA LEU A 343 -8.15 -2.21 15.68
C LEU A 343 -7.26 -3.39 15.29
N ILE A 344 -5.94 -3.21 15.13
CA ILE A 344 -5.02 -4.31 14.77
C ILE A 344 -5.01 -5.42 15.83
N PRO A 345 -4.68 -5.15 17.11
CA PRO A 345 -4.74 -6.17 18.15
C PRO A 345 -6.18 -6.63 18.39
N GLY A 346 -7.19 -5.78 18.19
CA GLY A 346 -8.60 -6.20 18.27
C GLY A 346 -8.98 -7.23 17.20
N LEU A 347 -8.59 -7.02 15.95
CA LEU A 347 -8.80 -7.96 14.84
C LEU A 347 -7.95 -9.23 15.03
N LEU A 348 -6.72 -9.10 15.52
CA LEU A 348 -5.90 -10.25 15.89
C LEU A 348 -6.55 -11.03 17.04
N LEU A 349 -7.07 -10.36 18.07
CA LEU A 349 -7.78 -11.01 19.18
C LEU A 349 -9.10 -11.63 18.73
N VAL A 350 -9.83 -11.03 17.78
CA VAL A 350 -11.03 -11.63 17.19
C VAL A 350 -10.68 -12.82 16.29
N SER A 351 -9.56 -12.76 15.58
CA SER A 351 -9.03 -13.87 14.79
C SER A 351 -8.62 -15.02 15.70
N LEU A 352 -7.89 -14.74 16.78
CA LEU A 352 -7.48 -15.70 17.79
C LEU A 352 -8.66 -16.19 18.63
N SER A 353 -9.65 -15.34 18.91
CA SER A 353 -10.86 -15.73 19.64
C SER A 353 -11.79 -16.54 18.78
N ARG A 354 -11.85 -16.34 17.46
CA ARG A 354 -12.54 -17.26 16.54
C ARG A 354 -11.86 -18.63 16.50
N GLN A 355 -10.53 -18.67 16.59
CA GLN A 355 -9.77 -19.92 16.74
C GLN A 355 -10.02 -20.60 18.12
N ASN A 356 -10.25 -19.82 19.18
CA ASN A 356 -10.59 -20.35 20.52
C ASN A 356 -12.10 -20.62 20.73
N LEU A 357 -13.01 -19.90 20.05
CA LEU A 357 -14.45 -20.16 20.04
C LEU A 357 -14.73 -21.48 19.34
N SER A 358 -13.97 -21.82 18.29
CA SER A 358 -13.97 -23.18 17.75
C SER A 358 -13.51 -24.18 18.80
N ALA A 359 -12.52 -23.89 19.65
CA ALA A 359 -12.03 -24.84 20.65
C ALA A 359 -13.03 -25.17 21.78
N GLU A 360 -13.79 -24.18 22.29
CA GLU A 360 -14.82 -24.43 23.32
C GLU A 360 -16.13 -25.02 22.76
N GLN A 361 -16.53 -24.63 21.54
CA GLN A 361 -17.64 -25.30 20.84
C GLN A 361 -17.26 -26.71 20.39
N LEU A 362 -15.99 -26.95 20.02
CA LEU A 362 -15.45 -28.31 19.76
C LEU A 362 -15.33 -29.13 21.05
N LEU A 363 -15.08 -28.52 22.22
CA LEU A 363 -15.02 -29.26 23.49
C LEU A 363 -16.41 -29.67 24.01
N SER A 364 -17.42 -28.83 23.83
CA SER A 364 -18.81 -29.11 24.22
C SER A 364 -19.54 -29.98 23.20
N ALA A 365 -19.37 -29.72 21.90
CA ALA A 365 -19.82 -30.63 20.84
C ALA A 365 -19.05 -31.96 20.92
N GLY A 366 -17.75 -31.93 21.21
CA GLY A 366 -16.91 -33.12 21.35
C GLY A 366 -17.38 -34.07 22.45
N LYS A 367 -17.89 -33.57 23.59
CA LYS A 367 -18.45 -34.43 24.66
C LYS A 367 -19.77 -35.09 24.28
N ASP A 368 -20.66 -34.38 23.58
CA ASP A 368 -21.93 -34.94 23.09
C ASP A 368 -21.74 -35.88 21.88
N ILE A 369 -20.74 -35.59 21.04
CA ILE A 369 -20.34 -36.38 19.87
C ILE A 369 -19.62 -37.66 20.32
N GLN A 370 -18.75 -37.60 21.32
CA GLN A 370 -17.98 -38.76 21.83
C GLN A 370 -18.85 -39.77 22.60
N GLN A 371 -20.01 -39.34 23.11
CA GLN A 371 -21.01 -40.24 23.69
C GLN A 371 -21.94 -40.86 22.62
N ARG A 372 -22.06 -40.24 21.43
CA ARG A 372 -22.86 -40.73 20.29
C ARG A 372 -22.05 -41.50 19.22
N LEU A 373 -20.73 -41.35 19.19
CA LEU A 373 -19.80 -42.04 18.27
C LEU A 373 -19.03 -43.18 18.92
N GLY A 374 -19.55 -43.75 20.01
CA GLY A 374 -19.07 -45.00 20.58
C GLY A 374 -19.35 -46.21 19.68
N THR A 375 -18.93 -46.20 18.41
CA THR A 375 -18.65 -47.34 17.52
C THR A 375 -18.20 -46.81 16.15
N GLN A 376 -17.00 -46.24 16.04
CA GLN A 376 -16.06 -46.47 14.94
C GLN A 376 -14.81 -45.57 15.11
N PRO A 377 -13.59 -46.13 15.15
CA PRO A 377 -12.38 -45.33 15.29
C PRO A 377 -12.05 -44.63 13.96
N GLN A 378 -12.13 -43.31 13.95
CA GLN A 378 -11.61 -42.47 12.86
C GLN A 378 -10.13 -42.19 13.17
N GLN A 379 -9.24 -42.78 12.38
CA GLN A 379 -7.81 -42.55 12.43
C GLN A 379 -7.50 -41.12 11.94
N THR A 380 -6.65 -40.39 12.67
CA THR A 380 -5.91 -39.22 12.17
C THR A 380 -5.19 -39.60 10.87
N PRO A 381 -5.10 -38.71 9.84
CA PRO A 381 -4.37 -39.03 8.62
C PRO A 381 -2.88 -39.19 8.95
N ASP A 382 -2.42 -40.44 9.04
CA ASP A 382 -1.03 -40.81 8.98
C ASP A 382 -0.55 -40.47 7.55
N LEU A 383 0.01 -39.27 7.35
CA LEU A 383 0.63 -38.87 6.08
C LEU A 383 2.01 -39.53 5.87
N ASN A 384 2.19 -40.74 6.40
CA ASN A 384 3.27 -41.65 6.06
C ASN A 384 2.74 -42.64 5.01
N ARG A 385 2.60 -42.21 3.75
CA ARG A 385 2.40 -43.14 2.64
C ARG A 385 3.38 -42.92 1.50
N SER A 386 4.25 -43.94 1.40
CA SER A 386 4.83 -44.61 0.23
C SER A 386 5.66 -43.80 -0.79
N LEU A 387 6.78 -44.43 -1.16
CA LEU A 387 7.63 -44.17 -2.32
C LEU A 387 6.84 -43.66 -3.54
N PRO A 388 7.46 -42.81 -4.41
CA PRO A 388 6.82 -42.38 -5.64
C PRO A 388 6.31 -43.61 -6.42
N GLU A 389 5.00 -43.63 -6.68
CA GLU A 389 4.34 -44.69 -7.43
C GLU A 389 5.04 -44.85 -8.78
N GLU A 390 5.47 -46.06 -9.13
CA GLU A 390 6.17 -46.27 -10.41
C GLU A 390 5.21 -45.95 -11.57
N PRO A 391 5.63 -45.12 -12.55
CA PRO A 391 4.77 -44.76 -13.66
C PRO A 391 4.31 -45.98 -14.46
N GLN A 392 3.01 -46.15 -14.62
CA GLN A 392 2.44 -47.20 -15.44
C GLN A 392 2.45 -46.79 -16.91
N ARG A 393 2.93 -47.68 -17.79
CA ARG A 393 2.95 -47.42 -19.24
C ARG A 393 1.57 -47.70 -19.83
N LEU A 394 0.84 -46.62 -20.12
CA LEU A 394 -0.49 -46.68 -20.73
C LEU A 394 -0.49 -46.00 -22.10
N SER A 395 -1.24 -46.56 -23.03
CA SER A 395 -1.54 -45.94 -24.32
C SER A 395 -2.80 -45.07 -24.23
N SER A 396 -3.02 -44.24 -25.26
CA SER A 396 -4.27 -43.47 -25.38
C SER A 396 -5.51 -44.37 -25.47
N ALA A 397 -5.39 -45.58 -26.04
CA ALA A 397 -6.48 -46.55 -26.08
C ALA A 397 -6.81 -47.09 -24.68
N ASP A 398 -5.79 -47.33 -23.85
CA ASP A 398 -5.98 -47.80 -22.47
C ASP A 398 -6.69 -46.73 -21.62
N TYR A 399 -6.26 -45.47 -21.74
CA TYR A 399 -6.94 -44.36 -21.07
C TYR A 399 -8.39 -44.19 -21.54
N LYS A 400 -8.66 -44.27 -22.85
CA LYS A 400 -10.04 -44.25 -23.37
C LYS A 400 -10.89 -45.36 -22.77
N LEU A 401 -10.36 -46.58 -22.68
CA LEU A 401 -11.06 -47.70 -22.06
C LEU A 401 -11.33 -47.45 -20.58
N LEU A 402 -10.36 -46.91 -19.83
CA LEU A 402 -10.51 -46.57 -18.41
C LEU A 402 -11.56 -45.48 -18.19
N LEU A 403 -11.52 -44.40 -18.98
CA LEU A 403 -12.48 -43.29 -18.92
C LEU A 403 -13.89 -43.71 -19.35
N SER A 404 -14.03 -44.75 -20.19
CA SER A 404 -15.33 -45.30 -20.61
C SER A 404 -16.03 -46.15 -19.55
N LYS A 405 -15.29 -46.64 -18.54
CA LYS A 405 -15.88 -47.45 -17.46
C LYS A 405 -16.57 -46.52 -16.46
N GLN A 406 -17.88 -46.62 -16.34
CA GLN A 406 -18.63 -45.96 -15.27
C GLN A 406 -18.11 -46.45 -13.91
N ARG A 407 -17.57 -45.52 -13.12
CA ARG A 407 -17.25 -45.75 -11.71
C ARG A 407 -18.22 -44.94 -10.87
N LYS A 408 -18.81 -45.57 -9.85
CA LYS A 408 -19.71 -44.92 -8.90
C LYS A 408 -18.94 -43.83 -8.15
N THR A 409 -19.35 -42.59 -8.32
CA THR A 409 -19.07 -41.49 -7.41
C THR A 409 -20.21 -41.40 -6.39
N THR A 410 -19.85 -41.19 -5.14
CA THR A 410 -20.60 -41.64 -3.96
C THR A 410 -21.60 -40.61 -3.42
N SER A 411 -21.71 -39.46 -4.07
CA SER A 411 -22.28 -38.23 -3.52
C SER A 411 -23.60 -37.90 -4.22
N GLU A 412 -24.70 -37.87 -3.45
CA GLU A 412 -26.04 -37.53 -3.96
C GLU A 412 -26.09 -36.07 -4.45
N GLY A 413 -26.68 -35.82 -5.63
CA GLY A 413 -26.93 -34.47 -6.16
C GLY A 413 -25.89 -33.89 -7.14
N GLY A 414 -24.91 -34.67 -7.59
CA GLY A 414 -23.92 -34.22 -8.58
C GLY A 414 -24.18 -34.66 -10.02
N LEU A 415 -23.60 -33.91 -10.97
CA LEU A 415 -23.61 -34.27 -12.38
C LEU A 415 -22.44 -35.20 -12.69
N SER A 416 -22.75 -36.45 -13.03
CA SER A 416 -21.75 -37.43 -13.48
C SER A 416 -21.40 -37.22 -14.95
N LEU A 417 -20.09 -37.06 -15.23
CA LEU A 417 -19.51 -36.89 -16.55
C LEU A 417 -18.58 -38.07 -16.90
N GLY A 418 -19.00 -39.29 -16.55
CA GLY A 418 -18.20 -40.51 -16.70
C GLY A 418 -17.36 -40.79 -15.45
N PRO A 419 -16.03 -40.65 -15.47
CA PRO A 419 -15.17 -40.89 -14.30
C PRO A 419 -15.13 -39.70 -13.32
N VAL A 420 -15.71 -38.56 -13.72
CA VAL A 420 -15.76 -37.32 -12.95
C VAL A 420 -17.18 -37.06 -12.49
N THR A 421 -17.35 -36.48 -11.32
CA THR A 421 -18.61 -35.87 -10.91
C THR A 421 -18.40 -34.44 -10.44
N LEU A 422 -19.28 -33.55 -10.88
CA LEU A 422 -19.27 -32.14 -10.54
C LEU A 422 -20.43 -31.81 -9.60
N PHE A 423 -20.15 -31.00 -8.59
CA PHE A 423 -21.13 -30.55 -7.61
C PHE A 423 -21.01 -29.05 -7.37
N ALA A 424 -22.14 -28.37 -7.31
CA ALA A 424 -22.22 -27.03 -6.76
C ALA A 424 -22.27 -27.18 -5.23
N ASP A 425 -21.17 -26.86 -4.56
CA ASP A 425 -21.02 -27.04 -3.12
C ASP A 425 -21.47 -25.76 -2.38
N ARG A 426 -20.52 -24.99 -1.85
CA ARG A 426 -20.82 -23.82 -1.03
C ARG A 426 -20.94 -22.53 -1.85
N PHE A 427 -22.01 -21.78 -1.61
CA PHE A 427 -22.16 -20.40 -2.07
C PHE A 427 -21.67 -19.42 -1.00
N TRP A 428 -20.95 -18.38 -1.41
CA TRP A 428 -20.45 -17.33 -0.56
C TRP A 428 -21.07 -15.99 -0.95
N ALA A 429 -21.99 -15.50 -0.11
CA ALA A 429 -22.69 -14.24 -0.29
C ALA A 429 -21.83 -13.06 0.21
N ASP A 430 -20.78 -12.73 -0.53
CA ASP A 430 -20.03 -11.47 -0.36
C ASP A 430 -20.69 -10.37 -1.20
N ASP A 431 -21.05 -9.25 -0.57
CA ASP A 431 -21.69 -8.09 -1.23
C ASP A 431 -20.87 -7.51 -2.39
N GLN A 432 -19.56 -7.76 -2.43
CA GLN A 432 -18.67 -7.29 -3.48
C GLN A 432 -18.29 -8.39 -4.48
N ASN A 433 -18.09 -9.63 -4.00
CA ASN A 433 -17.58 -10.74 -4.83
C ASN A 433 -18.33 -12.06 -4.55
N PRO A 434 -19.62 -12.15 -4.89
CA PRO A 434 -20.38 -13.38 -4.71
C PRO A 434 -19.75 -14.49 -5.56
N HIS A 435 -19.52 -15.66 -4.95
CA HIS A 435 -18.91 -16.78 -5.64
C HIS A 435 -19.43 -18.13 -5.17
N LEU A 436 -19.33 -19.13 -6.04
CA LEU A 436 -19.76 -20.50 -5.79
C LEU A 436 -18.59 -21.46 -5.95
N TRP A 437 -18.48 -22.44 -5.06
CA TRP A 437 -17.54 -23.55 -5.22
C TRP A 437 -18.12 -24.62 -6.12
N LEU A 438 -17.41 -24.91 -7.20
CA LEU A 438 -17.63 -26.09 -8.02
C LEU A 438 -16.61 -27.15 -7.59
N LYS A 439 -17.12 -28.19 -6.93
CA LYS A 439 -16.31 -29.34 -6.50
C LYS A 439 -16.27 -30.38 -7.61
N LEU A 440 -15.08 -30.86 -7.90
CA LEU A 440 -14.80 -31.98 -8.80
C LEU A 440 -14.39 -33.18 -7.97
N GLU A 441 -15.00 -34.33 -8.22
CA GLU A 441 -14.60 -35.63 -7.69
C GLU A 441 -14.27 -36.56 -8.84
N LEU A 442 -13.14 -37.25 -8.74
CA LEU A 442 -12.54 -38.07 -9.79
C LEU A 442 -12.19 -39.42 -9.19
N SER A 443 -12.61 -40.50 -9.86
CA SER A 443 -12.18 -41.85 -9.46
C SER A 443 -10.68 -42.02 -9.66
N ASP A 444 -10.00 -42.73 -8.76
CA ASP A 444 -8.58 -43.05 -8.93
C ASP A 444 -8.32 -43.91 -10.18
N PHE A 445 -7.34 -43.53 -10.99
CA PHE A 445 -6.85 -44.32 -12.11
C PHE A 445 -5.35 -44.06 -12.32
N PRO A 446 -4.63 -44.97 -13.01
CA PRO A 446 -3.18 -44.95 -12.99
C PRO A 446 -2.56 -43.64 -13.46
N ASN A 447 -1.48 -43.25 -12.79
CA ASN A 447 -0.67 -42.04 -12.98
C ASN A 447 -1.35 -40.72 -12.58
N LEU A 448 -2.59 -40.73 -12.08
CA LEU A 448 -3.28 -39.50 -11.65
C LEU A 448 -2.60 -38.85 -10.44
N SER A 449 -2.12 -39.67 -9.49
CA SER A 449 -1.31 -39.26 -8.34
C SER A 449 -0.03 -38.52 -8.74
N LEU A 450 0.53 -38.82 -9.93
CA LEU A 450 1.73 -38.20 -10.46
C LEU A 450 1.45 -36.84 -11.11
N ALA A 451 0.21 -36.57 -11.54
CA ALA A 451 -0.18 -35.41 -12.36
C ALA A 451 -1.19 -34.46 -11.68
N GLN A 452 -1.24 -34.46 -10.34
CA GLN A 452 -2.27 -33.80 -9.52
C GLN A 452 -2.49 -32.30 -9.83
N LYS A 453 -1.47 -31.58 -10.30
CA LYS A 453 -1.51 -30.12 -10.53
C LYS A 453 -1.90 -29.73 -11.96
N GLY A 454 -1.98 -30.68 -12.88
CA GLY A 454 -2.17 -30.43 -14.32
C GLY A 454 -3.19 -31.34 -15.01
N SER A 455 -3.91 -32.17 -14.25
CA SER A 455 -4.80 -33.19 -14.85
C SER A 455 -6.21 -32.67 -15.17
N ALA A 456 -6.72 -31.67 -14.44
CA ALA A 456 -8.08 -31.20 -14.59
C ALA A 456 -8.13 -29.69 -14.84
N ARG A 457 -8.89 -29.29 -15.86
CA ARG A 457 -9.16 -27.89 -16.19
C ARG A 457 -10.67 -27.69 -16.38
N ILE A 458 -11.24 -26.73 -15.68
CA ILE A 458 -12.65 -26.37 -15.80
C ILE A 458 -12.76 -24.94 -16.35
N GLU A 459 -13.47 -24.82 -17.46
CA GLU A 459 -13.84 -23.56 -18.08
C GLU A 459 -15.35 -23.35 -17.95
N ILE A 460 -15.76 -22.16 -17.54
CA ILE A 460 -17.17 -21.81 -17.36
C ILE A 460 -17.57 -20.92 -18.53
N ASP A 461 -18.63 -21.34 -19.23
CA ASP A 461 -19.19 -20.55 -20.33
C ASP A 461 -20.16 -19.52 -19.77
N LYS A 462 -21.13 -19.97 -18.97
CA LYS A 462 -22.24 -19.16 -18.43
C LYS A 462 -22.70 -19.70 -17.08
N VAL A 463 -23.23 -18.79 -16.26
CA VAL A 463 -24.02 -19.13 -15.07
C VAL A 463 -25.36 -18.47 -15.26
N LEU A 464 -26.45 -19.22 -15.30
CA LEU A 464 -27.78 -18.72 -15.63
C LEU A 464 -28.68 -18.69 -14.40
N ASP A 465 -29.57 -17.71 -14.35
CA ASP A 465 -30.73 -17.71 -13.45
C ASP A 465 -31.97 -18.35 -14.07
N ASP A 466 -33.07 -18.42 -13.32
CA ASP A 466 -34.35 -18.94 -13.79
C ASP A 466 -34.92 -18.18 -15.00
N ASP A 467 -34.52 -16.92 -15.19
CA ASP A 467 -34.90 -16.06 -16.33
C ASP A 467 -33.88 -16.16 -17.50
N ALA A 468 -32.95 -17.12 -17.46
CA ALA A 468 -31.85 -17.31 -18.41
C ALA A 468 -30.90 -16.10 -18.58
N ARG A 469 -30.78 -15.25 -17.55
CA ARG A 469 -29.79 -14.15 -17.51
C ARG A 469 -28.44 -14.67 -17.03
N ASP A 470 -27.38 -14.19 -17.68
CA ASP A 470 -26.00 -14.58 -17.36
C ASP A 470 -25.49 -13.82 -16.12
N LEU A 471 -25.33 -14.55 -15.02
CA LEU A 471 -24.81 -14.11 -13.73
C LEU A 471 -23.29 -14.21 -13.62
N TYR A 472 -22.61 -14.81 -14.60
CA TYR A 472 -21.16 -15.05 -14.54
C TYR A 472 -20.37 -13.75 -14.72
N ASP A 473 -19.35 -13.52 -13.87
CA ASP A 473 -18.41 -12.42 -14.01
C ASP A 473 -17.12 -12.85 -14.72
N ARG A 474 -17.17 -12.87 -16.05
CA ARG A 474 -16.01 -13.21 -16.91
C ARG A 474 -14.81 -12.26 -16.77
N GLN A 475 -15.01 -11.05 -16.23
CA GLN A 475 -13.94 -10.04 -16.14
C GLN A 475 -13.17 -10.13 -14.83
N HIS A 476 -13.61 -10.99 -13.90
CA HIS A 476 -12.97 -11.15 -12.61
C HIS A 476 -11.52 -11.68 -12.76
N SER A 477 -10.61 -11.20 -11.91
CA SER A 477 -9.17 -11.53 -12.01
C SER A 477 -8.87 -13.03 -11.84
N PHE A 478 -9.75 -13.75 -11.14
CA PHE A 478 -9.65 -15.20 -10.94
C PHE A 478 -10.25 -16.03 -12.08
N GLU A 479 -10.78 -15.40 -13.14
CA GLU A 479 -11.22 -16.10 -14.35
C GLU A 479 -10.14 -16.10 -15.46
N HIS A 480 -8.94 -15.60 -15.17
CA HIS A 480 -7.78 -15.76 -16.06
C HIS A 480 -7.46 -17.25 -16.30
N PRO A 481 -7.06 -17.69 -17.52
CA PRO A 481 -6.83 -19.09 -17.85
C PRO A 481 -5.88 -19.86 -16.92
N ALA A 482 -5.02 -19.14 -16.20
CA ALA A 482 -4.13 -19.72 -15.18
C ALA A 482 -4.88 -20.37 -14.01
N PHE A 483 -6.08 -19.87 -13.67
CA PHE A 483 -6.93 -20.35 -12.55
C PHE A 483 -7.99 -21.37 -12.98
N HIS A 484 -8.06 -21.70 -14.28
CA HIS A 484 -8.98 -22.75 -14.76
C HIS A 484 -8.52 -24.15 -14.34
N TRP A 485 -7.26 -24.29 -13.94
CA TRP A 485 -6.68 -25.54 -13.49
C TRP A 485 -7.10 -25.86 -12.06
N VAL A 486 -7.58 -27.09 -11.87
CA VAL A 486 -8.04 -27.61 -10.58
C VAL A 486 -6.98 -28.56 -10.04
N GLY A 487 -6.38 -28.18 -8.91
CA GLY A 487 -5.52 -29.09 -8.15
C GLY A 487 -6.37 -30.19 -7.54
N ILE A 488 -6.06 -31.44 -7.87
CA ILE A 488 -6.76 -32.61 -7.35
C ILE A 488 -5.91 -33.31 -6.30
N ASN A 489 -6.48 -33.53 -5.12
CA ASN A 489 -5.83 -34.23 -4.01
C ASN A 489 -6.61 -35.51 -3.70
N GLN A 490 -5.90 -36.57 -3.33
CA GLN A 490 -6.53 -37.80 -2.85
C GLN A 490 -7.20 -37.55 -1.49
N THR A 491 -8.43 -38.05 -1.33
CA THR A 491 -9.18 -37.98 -0.08
C THR A 491 -9.06 -39.28 0.70
N ASP A 492 -9.01 -39.21 2.04
CA ASP A 492 -8.91 -40.39 2.92
C ASP A 492 -10.16 -41.29 2.81
N GLU A 493 -11.29 -40.72 2.41
CA GLU A 493 -12.53 -41.44 2.16
C GLU A 493 -12.60 -41.88 0.68
N ASN A 494 -12.56 -43.20 0.45
CA ASN A 494 -12.95 -43.91 -0.78
C ASN A 494 -11.99 -43.88 -1.99
N ASP A 495 -10.68 -43.64 -1.84
CA ASP A 495 -9.72 -43.61 -2.97
C ASP A 495 -10.20 -42.68 -4.11
N LEU A 496 -10.79 -41.54 -3.73
CA LEU A 496 -11.24 -40.52 -4.66
C LEU A 496 -10.23 -39.37 -4.68
N PHE A 497 -10.10 -38.75 -5.85
CA PHE A 497 -9.41 -37.48 -5.99
C PHE A 497 -10.46 -36.37 -5.99
N SER A 498 -10.22 -35.29 -5.26
CA SER A 498 -11.13 -34.15 -5.26
C SER A 498 -10.39 -32.83 -5.42
N GLY A 499 -11.07 -31.87 -6.03
CA GLY A 499 -10.57 -30.51 -6.24
C GLY A 499 -11.73 -29.52 -6.26
N ILE A 500 -11.42 -28.25 -6.01
CA ILE A 500 -12.42 -27.18 -5.95
C ILE A 500 -11.99 -26.02 -6.84
N ARG A 501 -12.93 -25.48 -7.62
CA ARG A 501 -12.78 -24.22 -8.36
C ARG A 501 -13.83 -23.23 -7.89
N SER A 502 -13.41 -22.00 -7.57
CA SER A 502 -14.34 -20.90 -7.34
C SER A 502 -14.84 -20.34 -8.67
N ILE A 503 -16.14 -20.07 -8.77
CA ILE A 503 -16.79 -19.39 -9.89
C ILE A 503 -17.30 -18.05 -9.39
N TYR A 504 -16.80 -16.96 -9.95
CA TYR A 504 -17.18 -15.61 -9.54
C TYR A 504 -18.40 -15.10 -10.31
N LEU A 505 -19.33 -14.50 -9.58
CA LEU A 505 -20.61 -14.05 -10.09
C LEU A 505 -20.71 -12.52 -10.02
N ARG A 506 -21.62 -11.94 -10.78
CA ARG A 506 -21.86 -10.51 -10.81
C ARG A 506 -22.28 -10.02 -9.42
N GLN A 507 -21.84 -8.80 -9.09
CA GLN A 507 -22.14 -8.18 -7.81
C GLN A 507 -23.65 -8.19 -7.49
N GLY A 508 -24.00 -8.56 -6.26
CA GLY A 508 -25.39 -8.63 -5.80
C GLY A 508 -26.13 -9.93 -6.13
N THR A 509 -25.48 -10.88 -6.82
CA THR A 509 -26.05 -12.22 -7.07
C THR A 509 -26.24 -12.97 -5.75
N GLN A 510 -27.42 -13.54 -5.56
CA GLN A 510 -27.78 -14.39 -4.42
C GLN A 510 -27.74 -15.87 -4.77
N ALA A 511 -27.66 -16.74 -3.77
CA ALA A 511 -27.51 -18.17 -3.96
C ALA A 511 -28.69 -18.81 -4.70
N GLU A 512 -29.90 -18.32 -4.43
CA GLU A 512 -31.16 -18.82 -4.97
C GLU A 512 -31.35 -18.44 -6.44
N GLN A 513 -30.61 -17.44 -6.92
CA GLN A 513 -30.68 -17.01 -8.32
C GLN A 513 -29.87 -17.90 -9.25
N VAL A 514 -29.00 -18.77 -8.74
CA VAL A 514 -28.17 -19.63 -9.58
C VAL A 514 -28.96 -20.89 -9.94
N HIS A 515 -29.43 -20.97 -11.19
CA HIS A 515 -30.20 -22.09 -11.72
C HIS A 515 -29.31 -23.14 -12.38
N SER A 516 -28.46 -22.73 -13.33
CA SER A 516 -27.58 -23.66 -14.05
C SER A 516 -26.20 -23.09 -14.34
N ILE A 517 -25.21 -23.99 -14.41
CA ILE A 517 -23.81 -23.67 -14.70
C ILE A 517 -23.42 -24.45 -15.94
N LEU A 518 -23.08 -23.72 -17.01
CA LEU A 518 -22.66 -24.30 -18.28
C LEU A 518 -21.16 -24.12 -18.44
N GLY A 519 -20.50 -25.17 -18.90
CA GLY A 519 -19.07 -25.12 -19.15
C GLY A 519 -18.51 -26.40 -19.72
N LYS A 520 -17.20 -26.51 -19.61
CA LYS A 520 -16.43 -27.64 -20.14
C LYS A 520 -15.36 -28.04 -19.15
N LEU A 521 -15.32 -29.33 -18.84
CA LEU A 521 -14.23 -29.96 -18.12
C LEU A 521 -13.29 -30.62 -19.13
N GLU A 522 -11.99 -30.36 -19.01
CA GLU A 522 -10.94 -31.04 -19.76
C GLU A 522 -10.06 -31.83 -18.78
N LEU A 523 -9.96 -33.13 -19.02
CA LEU A 523 -9.02 -34.01 -18.34
C LEU A 523 -7.81 -34.28 -19.24
N THR A 524 -6.63 -33.91 -18.79
CA THR A 524 -5.36 -34.16 -19.51
C THR A 524 -4.57 -35.23 -18.77
N LEU A 525 -4.33 -36.35 -19.45
CA LEU A 525 -3.69 -37.53 -18.88
C LEU A 525 -2.31 -37.75 -19.50
N PRO A 526 -1.28 -38.00 -18.68
CA PRO A 526 0.09 -38.13 -19.17
C PRO A 526 0.31 -39.47 -19.89
N LEU A 527 1.02 -39.42 -21.02
CA LEU A 527 1.51 -40.57 -21.77
C LEU A 527 3.04 -40.56 -21.75
N ALA A 528 3.65 -41.75 -21.93
CA ALA A 528 5.10 -41.90 -22.03
C ALA A 528 5.86 -41.15 -20.91
N ILE A 529 5.49 -41.42 -19.65
CA ILE A 529 6.11 -40.77 -18.49
C ILE A 529 7.56 -41.22 -18.37
N GLU A 530 8.46 -40.24 -18.36
CA GLU A 530 9.89 -40.43 -18.13
C GLU A 530 10.28 -39.76 -16.80
N SER A 531 11.25 -40.35 -16.13
CA SER A 531 11.84 -39.81 -14.91
C SER A 531 13.32 -39.51 -15.13
N LEU A 532 13.79 -38.41 -14.56
CA LEU A 532 15.20 -38.03 -14.60
C LEU A 532 15.64 -37.61 -13.20
N GLN A 533 16.61 -38.34 -12.66
CA GLN A 533 17.24 -37.98 -11.41
C GLN A 533 18.35 -36.97 -11.66
N LEU A 534 18.34 -35.87 -10.92
CA LEU A 534 19.27 -34.75 -11.06
C LEU A 534 19.98 -34.48 -9.73
N THR A 535 21.24 -34.12 -9.85
CA THR A 535 22.11 -33.77 -8.71
C THR A 535 22.71 -32.38 -8.91
N ARG A 536 23.50 -31.92 -7.93
CA ARG A 536 24.23 -30.64 -8.04
C ARG A 536 25.19 -30.60 -9.24
N ASN A 537 25.64 -31.75 -9.73
CA ASN A 537 26.53 -31.84 -10.89
C ASN A 537 25.84 -31.52 -12.21
N ASP A 538 24.50 -31.43 -12.23
CA ASP A 538 23.71 -31.21 -13.45
C ASP A 538 23.25 -29.76 -13.61
N ILE A 539 23.62 -28.89 -12.66
CA ILE A 539 23.30 -27.46 -12.71
C ILE A 539 23.88 -26.83 -13.99
N GLY A 540 23.02 -26.12 -14.73
CA GLY A 540 23.35 -25.42 -15.97
C GLY A 540 23.42 -26.30 -17.22
N LYS A 541 23.33 -27.64 -17.09
CA LYS A 541 23.25 -28.53 -18.25
C LYS A 541 21.87 -28.45 -18.90
N THR A 542 21.82 -28.53 -20.22
CA THR A 542 20.57 -28.73 -20.97
C THR A 542 20.35 -30.22 -21.13
N LEU A 543 19.30 -30.72 -20.49
CA LEU A 543 18.95 -32.13 -20.43
C LEU A 543 17.69 -32.36 -21.27
N GLN A 544 17.59 -33.54 -21.87
CA GLN A 544 16.44 -33.96 -22.67
C GLN A 544 15.68 -35.06 -21.93
N ILE A 545 14.38 -34.88 -21.75
CA ILE A 545 13.48 -35.84 -21.11
C ILE A 545 12.10 -35.76 -21.76
N GLY A 546 11.52 -36.88 -22.17
CA GLY A 546 10.22 -36.90 -22.87
C GLY A 546 10.19 -36.06 -24.15
N GLY A 547 11.33 -35.95 -24.85
CA GLY A 547 11.48 -35.05 -26.01
C GLY A 547 11.42 -33.55 -25.70
N LYS A 548 11.46 -33.16 -24.42
CA LYS A 548 11.47 -31.77 -23.94
C LYS A 548 12.83 -31.39 -23.36
N GLN A 549 13.12 -30.10 -23.36
CA GLN A 549 14.34 -29.56 -22.75
C GLN A 549 14.11 -29.12 -21.31
N LEU A 550 14.96 -29.59 -20.41
CA LEU A 550 14.99 -29.25 -19.00
C LEU A 550 16.38 -28.75 -18.59
N ILE A 551 16.43 -27.64 -17.86
CA ILE A 551 17.67 -27.08 -17.32
C ILE A 551 17.52 -26.93 -15.81
N LEU A 552 18.38 -27.59 -15.03
CA LEU A 552 18.50 -27.33 -13.60
C LEU A 552 19.26 -26.01 -13.40
N GLN A 553 18.55 -24.93 -13.05
CA GLN A 553 19.17 -23.62 -12.87
C GLN A 553 19.84 -23.48 -11.51
N ARG A 554 19.22 -24.06 -10.47
CA ARG A 554 19.73 -23.98 -9.09
C ARG A 554 19.24 -25.16 -8.27
N LEU A 555 20.13 -25.74 -7.48
CA LEU A 555 19.80 -26.71 -6.43
C LEU A 555 20.34 -26.16 -5.10
N GLY A 556 19.47 -25.52 -4.32
CA GLY A 556 19.77 -24.98 -2.99
C GLY A 556 19.63 -26.05 -1.90
N SER A 557 19.80 -25.65 -0.64
CA SER A 557 19.62 -26.58 0.50
C SER A 557 18.18 -27.07 0.62
N ASN A 558 17.18 -26.22 0.45
CA ASN A 558 15.76 -26.58 0.62
C ASN A 558 14.88 -26.13 -0.56
N ALA A 559 15.49 -25.71 -1.68
CA ALA A 559 14.75 -25.24 -2.84
C ALA A 559 15.47 -25.59 -4.14
N VAL A 560 14.69 -25.95 -5.15
CA VAL A 560 15.12 -26.21 -6.52
C VAL A 560 14.57 -25.15 -7.47
N THR A 561 15.32 -24.80 -8.51
CA THR A 561 14.84 -24.00 -9.63
C THR A 561 15.14 -24.70 -10.94
N LEU A 562 14.09 -25.01 -11.70
CA LEU A 562 14.13 -25.65 -13.00
C LEU A 562 13.63 -24.68 -14.06
N ARG A 563 14.21 -24.76 -15.26
CA ARG A 563 13.67 -24.14 -16.47
C ARG A 563 13.28 -25.25 -17.43
N PHE A 564 12.05 -25.23 -17.89
CA PHE A 564 11.44 -26.25 -18.73
C PHE A 564 10.93 -25.61 -20.03
N LEU A 565 11.28 -26.19 -21.18
CA LEU A 565 10.76 -25.81 -22.51
C LEU A 565 9.77 -26.90 -22.96
N GLY A 566 8.48 -26.59 -22.88
CA GLY A 566 7.38 -27.50 -23.17
C GLY A 566 6.06 -26.93 -22.63
N ASP A 567 4.97 -27.69 -22.74
CA ASP A 567 3.73 -27.32 -22.06
C ASP A 567 3.91 -27.49 -20.54
N ARG A 568 3.37 -26.57 -19.73
CA ARG A 568 3.46 -26.67 -18.27
C ARG A 568 2.86 -27.99 -17.75
N THR A 569 1.85 -28.52 -18.43
CA THR A 569 1.16 -29.77 -18.06
C THR A 569 2.03 -31.01 -18.24
N ASP A 570 3.07 -30.93 -19.07
CA ASP A 570 4.00 -32.04 -19.30
C ASP A 570 4.95 -32.25 -18.11
N LEU A 571 5.21 -31.21 -17.29
CA LEU A 571 5.99 -31.34 -16.06
C LEU A 571 5.08 -31.80 -14.91
N LEU A 572 5.04 -33.11 -14.68
CA LEU A 572 4.07 -33.75 -13.79
C LEU A 572 4.37 -33.49 -12.32
N ASN A 573 5.60 -33.80 -11.89
CA ASN A 573 6.02 -33.62 -10.52
C ASN A 573 7.55 -33.50 -10.37
N VAL A 574 7.98 -32.93 -9.25
CA VAL A 574 9.37 -32.89 -8.83
C VAL A 574 9.43 -33.36 -7.39
N HIS A 575 10.09 -34.50 -7.18
CA HIS A 575 10.36 -35.03 -5.85
C HIS A 575 11.79 -34.67 -5.45
N ALA A 576 12.02 -34.39 -4.18
CA ALA A 576 13.36 -34.21 -3.64
C ALA A 576 13.66 -35.32 -2.63
N SER A 577 14.92 -35.71 -2.52
CA SER A 577 15.39 -36.70 -1.56
C SER A 577 16.58 -36.17 -0.75
N ASN A 578 16.67 -36.60 0.51
CA ASN A 578 17.80 -36.26 1.38
C ASN A 578 19.01 -37.19 1.15
N SER A 579 20.07 -37.04 1.95
CA SER A 579 21.29 -37.86 1.87
C SER A 579 21.08 -39.34 2.18
N HIS A 580 19.97 -39.71 2.82
CA HIS A 580 19.57 -41.09 3.10
C HIS A 580 18.59 -41.64 2.05
N ALA A 581 18.42 -40.92 0.93
CA ALA A 581 17.45 -41.22 -0.14
C ALA A 581 15.98 -41.21 0.31
N GLU A 582 15.66 -40.59 1.44
CA GLU A 582 14.28 -40.45 1.91
C GLU A 582 13.60 -39.27 1.18
N PRO A 583 12.33 -39.42 0.77
CA PRO A 583 11.58 -38.36 0.10
C PRO A 583 11.31 -37.18 1.04
N LEU A 584 11.49 -35.97 0.53
CA LEU A 584 11.23 -34.73 1.24
C LEU A 584 9.82 -34.21 0.93
N ARG A 585 9.17 -33.64 1.93
CA ARG A 585 7.84 -33.03 1.79
C ARG A 585 7.93 -31.70 1.05
N GLU A 586 7.07 -31.50 0.08
CA GLU A 586 6.90 -30.19 -0.57
C GLU A 586 6.20 -29.20 0.38
N ILE A 587 6.77 -28.00 0.50
CA ILE A 587 6.20 -26.88 1.31
C ILE A 587 5.67 -25.74 0.44
N GLY A 588 6.03 -25.69 -0.83
CA GLY A 588 5.45 -24.72 -1.76
C GLY A 588 6.21 -24.62 -3.07
N PHE A 589 5.59 -23.96 -4.04
CA PHE A 589 6.16 -23.77 -5.37
C PHE A 589 5.70 -22.46 -6.01
N THR A 590 6.39 -22.04 -7.06
CA THR A 590 6.06 -20.86 -7.85
C THR A 590 6.45 -21.10 -9.31
N TRP A 591 5.58 -20.65 -10.21
CA TRP A 591 5.81 -20.70 -11.65
C TRP A 591 6.00 -19.30 -12.21
N GLN A 592 6.93 -19.16 -13.16
CA GLN A 592 7.10 -17.95 -13.93
C GLN A 592 7.29 -18.30 -15.41
N LYS A 593 6.44 -17.76 -16.29
CA LYS A 593 6.60 -17.90 -17.74
C LYS A 593 7.61 -16.86 -18.24
N SER A 594 8.55 -17.28 -19.08
CA SER A 594 9.55 -16.43 -19.73
C SER A 594 9.72 -16.86 -21.19
N GLY A 595 9.05 -16.15 -22.11
CA GLY A 595 8.93 -16.58 -23.50
C GLY A 595 8.21 -17.92 -23.61
N ASP A 596 8.82 -18.87 -24.32
CA ASP A 596 8.32 -20.24 -24.50
C ASP A 596 8.76 -21.21 -23.40
N ALA A 597 9.46 -20.71 -22.38
CA ALA A 597 9.94 -21.50 -21.25
C ALA A 597 9.18 -21.19 -19.97
N PHE A 598 9.04 -22.18 -19.12
CA PHE A 598 8.54 -22.02 -17.75
C PHE A 598 9.69 -22.21 -16.77
N SER A 599 9.76 -21.34 -15.77
CA SER A 599 10.64 -21.51 -14.61
C SER A 599 9.80 -21.99 -13.43
N LEU A 600 10.13 -23.15 -12.89
CA LEU A 600 9.57 -23.70 -11.67
C LEU A 600 10.57 -23.48 -10.54
N ARG A 601 10.13 -22.83 -9.47
CA ARG A 601 10.84 -22.84 -8.18
C ARG A 601 10.01 -23.63 -7.18
N GLN A 602 10.58 -24.68 -6.60
CA GLN A 602 9.90 -25.53 -5.63
C GLN A 602 10.73 -25.64 -4.35
N MET A 603 10.05 -25.66 -3.20
CA MET A 603 10.63 -25.64 -1.86
C MET A 603 10.22 -26.91 -1.11
N PHE A 604 11.15 -27.46 -0.34
CA PHE A 604 11.00 -28.71 0.39
C PHE A 604 11.35 -28.54 1.88
N ASP A 605 10.69 -29.32 2.73
CA ASP A 605 10.98 -29.41 4.15
C ASP A 605 12.15 -30.37 4.39
N GLY A 606 13.37 -29.82 4.40
CA GLY A 606 14.60 -30.58 4.61
C GLY A 606 15.71 -30.20 3.62
N ASN A 607 16.86 -30.88 3.77
CA ASN A 607 18.02 -30.67 2.93
C ASN A 607 17.98 -31.59 1.70
N ILE A 608 17.99 -30.98 0.51
CA ILE A 608 17.96 -31.65 -0.79
C ILE A 608 19.36 -32.12 -1.18
N GLU A 609 19.47 -33.43 -1.43
CA GLU A 609 20.66 -34.05 -2.01
C GLU A 609 20.48 -34.29 -3.51
N SER A 610 19.34 -34.87 -3.90
CA SER A 610 18.96 -35.09 -5.30
C SER A 610 17.48 -34.80 -5.50
N ILE A 611 17.10 -34.62 -6.76
CA ILE A 611 15.71 -34.47 -7.17
C ILE A 611 15.39 -35.47 -8.28
N THR A 612 14.14 -35.92 -8.34
CA THR A 612 13.61 -36.72 -9.43
C THR A 612 12.52 -35.93 -10.11
N VAL A 613 12.70 -35.64 -11.40
CA VAL A 613 11.76 -34.90 -12.21
C VAL A 613 10.97 -35.87 -13.07
N LEU A 614 9.64 -35.80 -13.01
CA LEU A 614 8.72 -36.61 -13.83
C LEU A 614 8.16 -35.74 -14.96
N VAL A 615 8.33 -36.19 -16.19
CA VAL A 615 7.85 -35.50 -17.39
C VAL A 615 7.06 -36.45 -18.26
N ALA A 616 5.90 -36.01 -18.76
CA ALA A 616 5.17 -36.71 -19.80
C ALA A 616 5.79 -36.40 -21.17
N GLY A 617 6.08 -37.44 -21.95
CA GLY A 617 6.53 -37.26 -23.34
C GLY A 617 5.40 -36.78 -24.27
N ASP A 618 4.17 -37.18 -23.96
CA ASP A 618 2.95 -36.80 -24.67
C ASP A 618 1.76 -36.79 -23.69
N SER A 619 0.61 -36.30 -24.12
CA SER A 619 -0.59 -36.31 -23.28
C SER A 619 -1.86 -36.54 -24.10
N MET A 620 -2.89 -37.08 -23.45
CA MET A 620 -4.22 -37.22 -24.02
C MET A 620 -5.19 -36.33 -23.26
N THR A 621 -5.88 -35.43 -23.97
CA THR A 621 -6.95 -34.63 -23.39
C THR A 621 -8.32 -35.17 -23.80
N GLN A 622 -9.19 -35.39 -22.81
CA GLN A 622 -10.60 -35.73 -23.00
C GLN A 622 -11.47 -34.60 -22.48
N SER A 623 -12.44 -34.18 -23.28
CA SER A 623 -13.37 -33.11 -22.94
C SER A 623 -14.76 -33.64 -22.58
N TYR A 624 -15.35 -33.00 -21.57
CA TYR A 624 -16.71 -33.23 -21.09
C TYR A 624 -17.45 -31.88 -21.00
N PRO A 625 -18.28 -31.51 -21.99
CA PRO A 625 -19.20 -30.39 -21.82
C PRO A 625 -20.23 -30.74 -20.75
N PHE A 626 -20.67 -29.74 -20.00
CA PHE A 626 -21.60 -29.96 -18.90
C PHE A 626 -22.59 -28.80 -18.73
N GLU A 627 -23.76 -29.16 -18.22
CA GLU A 627 -24.78 -28.24 -17.69
C GLU A 627 -25.19 -28.78 -16.32
N LEU A 628 -24.73 -28.12 -15.26
CA LEU A 628 -25.02 -28.49 -13.89
C LEU A 628 -26.19 -27.64 -13.40
N THR A 629 -27.36 -28.25 -13.25
CA THR A 629 -28.55 -27.63 -12.65
C THR A 629 -28.48 -27.77 -11.13
N ARG A 630 -28.86 -26.71 -10.42
CA ARG A 630 -28.85 -26.65 -8.96
C ARG A 630 -30.24 -26.86 -8.36
#